data_AF-A0A0C2IBB8-F1
#
_entry.id   AF-A0A0C2IBB8-F1
#
_cell.length_a   1.000
_cell.length_b   1.000
_cell.length_c   1.000
_cell.angle_alpha   90.00
_cell.angle_beta   90.00
_cell.angle_gamma   90.00
#
_symmetry.space_group_name_H-M   'P 1'
#
loop_
_entity.id
_entity.type
_entity.pdbx_description
1 polymer ?
#
loop_
_entity_poly.entity_id
_entity_poly.type
_entity_poly.pdbx_seq_one_letter_code
_entity_poly.pdbx_strand_id
1 'polypeptide(L)'
;MSEATHVSQAVNMTQKSKTVDLSIKEVSIPGIRSFNLIMKENEQSRHFVIKDMKESTRDIRIIVPMDHGQKFLDKLILVVKFGVEYLSKHPSQRARRDSDRVFTENMYTEAGRKYYFDVYNNNGDLHLRLTYKYDGRRDSIFIDSECLIAFVEIISNFNKEYPSITDVLLWKDLVITPQAIHPPTIQPTGVAVPSNVNLPPSVKESTERKNRHALKVCSDPAPCSIEHNGKKYHFEIVEGDNIFLRMTEMIGEIKKTKIHIPIESVKLFGDSLGDMIDKFSKVRLTEEKAPAS
;
A
#
# COMPACT_ATOMS: atom_id res chain seq x y z
N MET A 1 4.75 -74.04 2.59
CA MET A 1 4.70 -73.22 1.36
C MET A 1 3.33 -72.56 1.37
N SER A 2 3.08 -71.52 2.17
CA SER A 2 3.64 -70.15 2.14
C SER A 2 3.24 -69.40 0.88
N GLU A 3 2.16 -68.62 0.97
CA GLU A 3 2.07 -67.30 0.34
C GLU A 3 0.89 -66.54 0.98
N ALA A 4 1.23 -65.60 1.86
CA ALA A 4 0.30 -64.64 2.43
C ALA A 4 0.41 -63.35 1.61
N THR A 5 -0.66 -63.03 0.87
CA THR A 5 -0.74 -61.83 0.04
C THR A 5 -1.03 -60.61 0.91
N HIS A 6 0.02 -59.84 1.22
CA HIS A 6 -0.09 -58.55 1.88
C HIS A 6 -0.56 -57.49 0.87
N VAL A 7 -1.84 -57.11 0.95
CA VAL A 7 -2.37 -55.94 0.22
C VAL A 7 -2.13 -54.71 1.09
N SER A 8 -1.09 -53.95 0.78
CA SER A 8 -0.84 -52.65 1.39
C SER A 8 -1.83 -51.62 0.83
N GLN A 9 -2.89 -51.34 1.58
CA GLN A 9 -3.71 -50.15 1.38
C GLN A 9 -2.89 -48.91 1.78
N ALA A 10 -2.30 -48.24 0.78
CA ALA A 10 -1.79 -46.89 0.94
C ALA A 10 -3.00 -45.94 1.09
N VAL A 11 -3.35 -45.64 2.34
CA VAL A 11 -4.28 -44.56 2.69
C VAL A 11 -3.59 -43.25 2.34
N ASN A 12 -3.89 -42.71 1.17
CA ASN A 12 -3.46 -41.40 0.70
C ASN A 12 -4.24 -40.34 1.51
N MET A 13 -3.83 -40.11 2.77
CA MET A 13 -4.35 -39.01 3.57
C MET A 13 -3.83 -37.70 2.97
N THR A 14 -4.62 -37.11 2.08
CA THR A 14 -4.45 -35.72 1.63
C THR A 14 -4.58 -34.82 2.86
N GLN A 15 -3.44 -34.55 3.52
CA GLN A 15 -3.35 -33.66 4.67
C GLN A 15 -3.78 -32.27 4.20
N LYS A 16 -5.03 -31.89 4.46
CA LYS A 16 -5.53 -30.54 4.19
C LYS A 16 -4.65 -29.57 4.96
N SER A 17 -3.84 -28.79 4.24
CA SER A 17 -3.03 -27.72 4.81
C SER A 17 -3.92 -26.81 5.65
N LYS A 18 -3.62 -26.69 6.96
CA LYS A 18 -4.40 -25.86 7.88
C LYS A 18 -4.22 -24.40 7.47
N THR A 19 -5.31 -23.73 7.13
CA THR A 19 -5.33 -22.28 6.88
C THR A 19 -5.62 -21.54 8.19
N VAL A 20 -4.88 -20.47 8.45
CA VAL A 20 -5.00 -19.64 9.67
C VAL A 20 -5.41 -18.22 9.28
N ASP A 21 -6.25 -17.61 10.12
CA ASP A 21 -6.69 -16.22 9.96
C ASP A 21 -5.72 -15.31 10.73
N LEU A 22 -5.00 -14.44 10.00
CA LEU A 22 -3.98 -13.56 10.58
C LEU A 22 -4.57 -12.24 11.08
N SER A 23 -5.59 -11.73 10.39
CA SER A 23 -6.23 -10.45 10.70
C SER A 23 -7.65 -10.45 10.14
N ILE A 24 -8.60 -9.88 10.90
CA ILE A 24 -9.99 -9.72 10.49
C ILE A 24 -10.35 -8.25 10.68
N LYS A 25 -10.85 -7.61 9.62
CA LYS A 25 -11.36 -6.23 9.64
C LYS A 25 -12.80 -6.23 9.17
N GLU A 26 -13.66 -5.57 9.94
CA GLU A 26 -15.06 -5.38 9.56
C GLU A 26 -15.25 -3.98 8.95
N VAL A 27 -16.02 -3.92 7.87
CA VAL A 27 -16.50 -2.67 7.26
C VAL A 27 -18.01 -2.76 7.20
N SER A 28 -18.71 -1.86 7.89
CA SER A 28 -20.17 -1.86 7.91
C SER A 28 -20.75 -0.47 7.76
N ILE A 29 -21.87 -0.41 7.04
CA ILE A 29 -22.79 0.71 7.08
C ILE A 29 -24.01 0.23 7.88
N PRO A 30 -24.27 0.82 9.06
CA PRO A 30 -25.33 0.36 9.95
C PRO A 30 -26.68 0.21 9.24
N GLY A 31 -27.31 -0.97 9.37
CA GLY A 31 -28.61 -1.28 8.76
C GLY A 31 -28.58 -1.56 7.25
N ILE A 32 -27.48 -1.29 6.55
CA ILE A 32 -27.38 -1.50 5.10
C ILE A 32 -26.64 -2.79 4.79
N ARG A 33 -25.35 -2.88 5.15
CA ARG A 33 -24.48 -4.00 4.78
C ARG A 33 -23.24 -4.05 5.68
N SER A 34 -22.71 -5.24 5.90
CA SER A 34 -21.43 -5.47 6.61
C SER A 34 -20.58 -6.45 5.81
N PHE A 35 -19.27 -6.21 5.80
CA PHE A 35 -18.28 -7.02 5.14
C PHE A 35 -17.15 -7.38 6.09
N ASN A 36 -16.64 -8.59 5.94
CA ASN A 36 -15.40 -9.02 6.57
C ASN A 36 -14.28 -9.12 5.54
N LEU A 37 -13.17 -8.42 5.79
CA LEU A 37 -11.91 -8.56 5.08
C LEU A 37 -10.96 -9.35 5.98
N ILE A 38 -10.62 -10.56 5.55
CA ILE A 38 -9.90 -11.54 6.36
C ILE A 38 -8.58 -11.86 5.67
N MET A 39 -7.46 -11.51 6.31
CA MET A 39 -6.14 -11.98 5.89
C MET A 39 -5.93 -13.43 6.33
N LYS A 40 -5.56 -14.31 5.40
CA LYS A 40 -5.37 -15.74 5.64
C LYS A 40 -4.01 -16.20 5.13
N GLU A 41 -3.47 -17.20 5.80
CA GLU A 41 -2.21 -17.84 5.43
C GLU A 41 -2.29 -19.37 5.58
N ASN A 42 -1.65 -20.06 4.65
CA ASN A 42 -1.27 -21.47 4.80
C ASN A 42 0.20 -21.64 4.39
N GLU A 43 0.68 -22.88 4.41
CA GLU A 43 2.08 -23.22 4.12
C GLU A 43 2.58 -22.74 2.74
N GLN A 44 1.67 -22.52 1.78
CA GLN A 44 2.02 -22.25 0.38
C GLN A 44 1.60 -20.85 -0.09
N SER A 45 0.70 -20.19 0.62
CA SER A 45 0.06 -18.98 0.11
C SER A 45 -0.49 -18.09 1.20
N ARG A 46 -0.34 -16.80 0.98
CA ARG A 46 -1.03 -15.74 1.71
C ARG A 46 -2.03 -15.07 0.79
N HIS A 47 -3.24 -14.86 1.28
CA HIS A 47 -4.34 -14.26 0.52
C HIS A 47 -5.32 -13.59 1.46
N PHE A 48 -6.05 -12.58 0.99
CA PHE A 48 -7.19 -12.06 1.73
C PHE A 48 -8.51 -12.52 1.13
N VAL A 49 -9.54 -12.57 1.98
CA VAL A 49 -10.91 -12.95 1.62
C VAL A 49 -11.84 -11.82 1.99
N ILE A 50 -12.68 -11.39 1.04
CA ILE A 50 -13.77 -10.44 1.28
C ILE A 50 -15.07 -11.23 1.33
N LYS A 51 -15.82 -11.13 2.43
CA LYS A 51 -17.13 -11.77 2.62
C LYS A 51 -18.22 -10.73 2.83
N ASP A 52 -19.35 -10.87 2.15
CA ASP A 52 -20.58 -10.13 2.46
C ASP A 52 -21.32 -10.87 3.57
N MET A 53 -21.55 -10.21 4.69
CA MET A 53 -22.14 -10.82 5.89
C MET A 53 -23.68 -10.87 5.83
N LYS A 54 -24.30 -10.17 4.88
CA LYS A 54 -25.76 -10.09 4.76
C LYS A 54 -26.35 -11.29 4.00
N GLU A 55 -25.62 -11.89 3.08
CA GLU A 55 -26.08 -13.04 2.29
C GLU A 55 -25.88 -14.36 3.05
N SER A 56 -26.78 -14.66 3.99
CA SER A 56 -26.67 -15.81 4.91
C SER A 56 -26.79 -17.20 4.26
N THR A 57 -27.22 -17.28 3.00
CA THR A 57 -27.52 -18.57 2.34
C THR A 57 -26.42 -19.08 1.43
N ARG A 58 -25.50 -18.21 0.99
CA ARG A 58 -24.38 -18.58 0.11
C ARG A 58 -23.11 -17.97 0.70
N ASP A 59 -22.08 -18.78 0.92
CA ASP A 59 -20.74 -18.34 1.36
C ASP A 59 -20.04 -17.58 0.23
N ILE A 60 -20.59 -16.44 -0.20
CA ILE A 60 -20.08 -15.60 -1.26
C ILE A 60 -18.80 -14.94 -0.77
N ARG A 61 -17.71 -15.16 -1.51
CA ARG A 61 -16.39 -14.69 -1.10
C ARG A 61 -15.53 -14.34 -2.29
N ILE A 62 -14.84 -13.22 -2.18
CA ILE A 62 -13.79 -12.83 -3.12
C ILE A 62 -12.46 -13.24 -2.49
N ILE A 63 -11.64 -14.01 -3.19
CA ILE A 63 -10.33 -14.46 -2.68
C ILE A 63 -9.26 -13.82 -3.55
N VAL A 64 -8.33 -13.09 -2.93
CA VAL A 64 -7.25 -12.39 -3.63
C VAL A 64 -5.90 -12.82 -3.07
N PRO A 65 -5.08 -13.54 -3.85
CA PRO A 65 -3.70 -13.86 -3.52
C PRO A 65 -2.82 -12.61 -3.34
N MET A 66 -1.89 -12.62 -2.37
CA MET A 66 -1.07 -11.44 -2.03
C MET A 66 0.00 -11.09 -3.08
N ASP A 67 0.47 -12.07 -3.86
CA ASP A 67 1.28 -11.85 -5.07
C ASP A 67 0.55 -10.99 -6.12
N HIS A 68 -0.76 -10.78 -5.96
CA HIS A 68 -1.55 -9.89 -6.79
C HIS A 68 -2.30 -8.81 -6.01
N GLY A 69 -2.03 -8.69 -4.70
CA GLY A 69 -2.72 -7.75 -3.81
C GLY A 69 -2.54 -6.30 -4.24
N GLN A 70 -1.35 -5.92 -4.70
CA GLN A 70 -1.09 -4.55 -5.18
C GLN A 70 -1.87 -4.24 -6.47
N LYS A 71 -1.82 -5.14 -7.46
CA LYS A 71 -2.58 -4.96 -8.72
C LYS A 71 -4.08 -4.85 -8.47
N PHE A 72 -4.60 -5.64 -7.52
CA PHE A 72 -6.00 -5.57 -7.11
C PHE A 72 -6.33 -4.21 -6.46
N LEU A 73 -5.47 -3.74 -5.55
CA LEU A 73 -5.60 -2.43 -4.90
C LEU A 73 -5.59 -1.28 -5.91
N ASP A 74 -4.70 -1.32 -6.90
CA ASP A 74 -4.61 -0.30 -7.95
C ASP A 74 -5.92 -0.19 -8.74
N LYS A 75 -6.59 -1.33 -9.00
CA LYS A 75 -7.92 -1.35 -9.64
C LYS A 75 -8.99 -0.72 -8.77
N LEU A 76 -8.99 -0.97 -7.46
CA LEU A 76 -9.92 -0.30 -6.53
C LEU A 76 -9.69 1.21 -6.49
N ILE A 77 -8.42 1.65 -6.43
CA ILE A 77 -8.07 3.08 -6.46
C ILE A 77 -8.57 3.73 -7.76
N LEU A 78 -8.42 3.05 -8.89
CA LEU A 78 -8.93 3.54 -10.17
C LEU A 78 -10.46 3.69 -10.16
N VAL A 79 -11.18 2.74 -9.56
CA VAL A 79 -12.64 2.84 -9.38
C VAL A 79 -13.01 4.04 -8.50
N VAL A 80 -12.31 4.27 -7.39
CA VAL A 80 -12.55 5.43 -6.51
C VAL A 80 -12.32 6.74 -7.27
N LYS A 81 -11.20 6.86 -8.00
CA LYS A 81 -10.90 8.04 -8.83
C LYS A 81 -11.99 8.30 -9.87
N PHE A 82 -12.41 7.25 -10.59
CA PHE A 82 -13.53 7.34 -11.53
C PHE A 82 -14.79 7.86 -10.85
N GLY A 83 -15.12 7.36 -9.65
CA GLY A 83 -16.31 7.80 -8.90
C GLY A 83 -16.30 9.30 -8.61
N VAL A 84 -15.16 9.83 -8.14
CA VAL A 84 -14.98 11.27 -7.89
C VAL A 84 -15.15 12.09 -9.18
N GLU A 85 -14.50 11.66 -10.26
CA GLU A 85 -14.59 12.36 -11.56
C GLU A 85 -16.00 12.28 -12.17
N TYR A 86 -16.69 11.15 -12.01
CA TYR A 86 -18.04 10.96 -12.53
C TYR A 86 -19.05 11.83 -11.78
N LEU A 87 -18.94 11.89 -10.45
CA LEU A 87 -19.81 12.68 -9.59
C LEU A 87 -19.52 14.18 -9.62
N SER A 88 -18.39 14.63 -10.18
CA SER A 88 -18.14 16.06 -10.41
C SER A 88 -18.79 16.58 -11.70
N LYS A 89 -19.12 15.69 -12.65
CA LYS A 89 -19.80 16.07 -13.91
C LYS A 89 -21.19 16.60 -13.65
N HIS A 90 -21.62 17.53 -14.50
CA HIS A 90 -22.99 18.04 -14.49
C HIS A 90 -24.00 16.89 -14.65
N PRO A 91 -25.14 16.86 -13.93
CA PRO A 91 -26.09 15.75 -13.97
C PRO A 91 -26.54 15.36 -15.38
N SER A 92 -26.67 16.33 -16.30
CA SER A 92 -27.03 16.07 -17.71
C SER A 92 -25.99 15.29 -18.52
N GLN A 93 -24.75 15.23 -18.03
CA GLN A 93 -23.63 14.49 -18.64
C GLN A 93 -23.45 13.09 -18.04
N ARG A 94 -24.20 12.76 -16.98
CA ARG A 94 -24.19 11.44 -16.37
C ARG A 94 -25.09 10.49 -17.17
N ALA A 95 -24.81 9.20 -17.06
CA ALA A 95 -25.66 8.17 -17.68
C ALA A 95 -27.11 8.36 -17.21
N ARG A 96 -28.03 8.38 -18.18
CA ARG A 96 -29.42 8.79 -17.98
C ARG A 96 -30.33 7.67 -17.47
N ARG A 97 -29.91 6.40 -17.57
CA ARG A 97 -30.73 5.28 -17.09
C ARG A 97 -30.17 4.76 -15.77
N ASP A 98 -31.08 4.50 -14.85
CA ASP A 98 -30.75 3.80 -13.62
C ASP A 98 -30.25 2.39 -13.93
N SER A 99 -29.26 1.96 -13.15
CA SER A 99 -28.56 0.68 -13.32
C SER A 99 -27.73 0.55 -14.60
N ASP A 100 -27.44 1.65 -15.30
CA ASP A 100 -26.42 1.62 -16.34
C ASP A 100 -25.05 1.38 -15.72
N ARG A 101 -24.31 0.43 -16.31
CA ARG A 101 -22.90 0.26 -16.01
C ARG A 101 -22.14 1.43 -16.62
N VAL A 102 -21.53 2.24 -15.77
CA VAL A 102 -20.85 3.48 -16.15
C VAL A 102 -19.34 3.34 -16.25
N PHE A 103 -18.77 2.30 -15.64
CA PHE A 103 -17.34 1.98 -15.72
C PHE A 103 -17.12 0.48 -15.56
N THR A 104 -16.08 -0.03 -16.21
CA THR A 104 -15.70 -1.44 -16.11
C THR A 104 -14.19 -1.56 -16.17
N GLU A 105 -13.66 -2.34 -15.25
CA GLU A 105 -12.26 -2.74 -15.24
C GLU A 105 -12.16 -4.23 -14.95
N ASN A 106 -11.03 -4.81 -15.32
CA ASN A 106 -10.79 -6.23 -15.11
C ASN A 106 -9.35 -6.52 -14.71
N MET A 107 -9.21 -7.67 -14.05
CA MET A 107 -7.92 -8.19 -13.63
C MET A 107 -7.93 -9.70 -13.83
N TYR A 108 -6.89 -10.19 -14.48
CA TYR A 108 -6.66 -11.61 -14.70
C TYR A 108 -5.33 -12.01 -14.07
N THR A 109 -5.28 -13.26 -13.62
CA THR A 109 -4.10 -13.90 -13.02
C THR A 109 -3.67 -15.06 -13.90
N GLU A 110 -2.41 -15.44 -13.79
CA GLU A 110 -1.81 -16.57 -14.50
C GLU A 110 -2.47 -17.89 -14.06
N ALA A 111 -2.86 -17.97 -12.79
CA ALA A 111 -3.63 -19.09 -12.24
C ALA A 111 -5.10 -19.16 -12.74
N GLY A 112 -5.54 -18.28 -13.65
CA GLY A 112 -6.88 -18.31 -14.22
C GLY A 112 -7.99 -17.67 -13.37
N ARG A 113 -7.64 -16.95 -12.29
CA ARG A 113 -8.60 -16.12 -11.53
C ARG A 113 -8.95 -14.88 -12.35
N LYS A 114 -10.23 -14.51 -12.34
CA LYS A 114 -10.75 -13.34 -13.06
C LYS A 114 -11.55 -12.48 -12.11
N TYR A 115 -11.21 -11.20 -12.06
CA TYR A 115 -11.91 -10.19 -11.27
C TYR A 115 -12.48 -9.14 -12.22
N TYR A 116 -13.74 -8.76 -12.00
CA TYR A 116 -14.42 -7.72 -12.76
C TYR A 116 -14.91 -6.65 -11.79
N PHE A 117 -14.59 -5.41 -12.10
CA PHE A 117 -14.88 -4.22 -11.31
C PHE A 117 -15.88 -3.37 -12.11
N ASP A 118 -17.16 -3.70 -12.01
CA ASP A 118 -18.22 -3.01 -12.75
C ASP A 118 -18.86 -1.95 -11.85
N VAL A 119 -18.80 -0.67 -12.24
CA VAL A 119 -19.46 0.42 -11.51
C VAL A 119 -20.78 0.71 -12.16
N TYR A 120 -21.80 0.83 -11.33
CA TYR A 120 -23.16 1.12 -11.74
C TYR A 120 -23.63 2.42 -11.09
N ASN A 121 -24.45 3.17 -11.83
CA ASN A 121 -25.13 4.35 -11.33
C ASN A 121 -26.58 4.01 -11.04
N ASN A 122 -27.03 4.18 -9.80
CA ASN A 122 -28.42 3.98 -9.40
C ASN A 122 -28.94 5.29 -8.80
N ASN A 123 -29.73 6.06 -9.56
CA ASN A 123 -30.26 7.34 -9.12
C ASN A 123 -29.23 8.37 -8.63
N GLY A 124 -28.00 8.31 -9.16
CA GLY A 124 -26.90 9.18 -8.74
C GLY A 124 -25.95 8.56 -7.73
N ASP A 125 -26.32 7.45 -7.12
CA ASP A 125 -25.48 6.69 -6.21
C ASP A 125 -24.65 5.65 -6.97
N LEU A 126 -23.33 5.73 -6.79
CA LEU A 126 -22.40 4.78 -7.39
C LEU A 126 -22.17 3.58 -6.49
N HIS A 127 -22.29 2.40 -7.09
CA HIS A 127 -21.95 1.14 -6.44
C HIS A 127 -21.04 0.29 -7.32
N LEU A 128 -20.08 -0.37 -6.69
CA LEU A 128 -19.18 -1.32 -7.33
C LEU A 128 -19.76 -2.73 -7.21
N ARG A 129 -19.99 -3.38 -8.34
CA ARG A 129 -20.17 -4.83 -8.39
C ARG A 129 -18.81 -5.49 -8.63
N LEU A 130 -18.29 -6.15 -7.61
CA LEU A 130 -17.06 -6.93 -7.69
C LEU A 130 -17.38 -8.39 -7.95
N THR A 131 -17.05 -8.88 -9.16
CA THR A 131 -17.26 -10.28 -9.55
C THR A 131 -15.95 -11.04 -9.55
N TYR A 132 -15.91 -12.20 -8.89
CA TYR A 132 -14.80 -13.15 -8.88
C TYR A 132 -15.18 -14.43 -9.61
N LYS A 133 -14.33 -14.89 -10.52
CA LYS A 133 -14.47 -16.18 -11.20
C LYS A 133 -13.19 -16.99 -11.09
N TYR A 134 -13.33 -18.24 -10.67
CA TYR A 134 -12.22 -19.20 -10.59
C TYR A 134 -12.77 -20.63 -10.49
N ASP A 135 -12.17 -21.57 -11.21
CA ASP A 135 -12.49 -23.00 -11.10
C ASP A 135 -14.00 -23.31 -11.19
N GLY A 136 -14.67 -22.78 -12.22
CA GLY A 136 -16.11 -22.91 -12.43
C GLY A 136 -17.00 -22.13 -11.45
N ARG A 137 -16.45 -21.61 -10.34
CA ARG A 137 -17.16 -20.78 -9.37
C ARG A 137 -17.25 -19.33 -9.84
N ARG A 138 -18.39 -18.70 -9.55
CA ARG A 138 -18.64 -17.28 -9.79
C ARG A 138 -19.32 -16.66 -8.58
N ASP A 139 -18.62 -15.75 -7.92
CA ASP A 139 -19.11 -15.00 -6.77
C ASP A 139 -19.20 -13.51 -7.15
N SER A 140 -20.14 -12.79 -6.55
CA SER A 140 -20.29 -11.35 -6.78
C SER A 140 -20.76 -10.67 -5.52
N ILE A 141 -20.14 -9.55 -5.16
CA ILE A 141 -20.59 -8.68 -4.08
C ILE A 141 -20.83 -7.27 -4.61
N PHE A 142 -21.76 -6.55 -4.01
CA PHE A 142 -22.02 -5.14 -4.30
C PHE A 142 -21.51 -4.29 -3.14
N ILE A 143 -20.68 -3.30 -3.44
CA ILE A 143 -19.95 -2.48 -2.48
C ILE A 143 -20.32 -1.02 -2.75
N ASP A 144 -20.84 -0.35 -1.73
CA ASP A 144 -21.15 1.07 -1.77
C ASP A 144 -19.87 1.92 -1.78
N SER A 145 -19.95 3.14 -2.30
CA SER A 145 -18.78 4.02 -2.44
C SER A 145 -18.08 4.31 -1.11
N GLU A 146 -18.82 4.43 0.00
CA GLU A 146 -18.26 4.61 1.35
C GLU A 146 -17.46 3.38 1.80
N CYS A 147 -18.02 2.17 1.67
CA CYS A 147 -17.33 0.92 1.97
C CYS A 147 -16.08 0.75 1.10
N LEU A 148 -16.13 1.18 -0.17
CA LEU A 148 -15.02 1.05 -1.10
C LEU A 148 -13.78 1.84 -0.64
N ILE A 149 -13.97 3.03 -0.06
CA ILE A 149 -12.87 3.83 0.50
C ILE A 149 -12.20 3.06 1.64
N ALA A 150 -12.99 2.50 2.56
CA ALA A 150 -12.48 1.69 3.66
C ALA A 150 -11.76 0.41 3.16
N PHE A 151 -12.25 -0.22 2.09
CA PHE A 151 -11.59 -1.37 1.47
C PHE A 151 -10.19 -1.00 0.95
N VAL A 152 -10.06 0.15 0.27
CA VAL A 152 -8.76 0.63 -0.23
C VAL A 152 -7.76 0.80 0.91
N GLU A 153 -8.18 1.41 2.02
CA GLU A 153 -7.33 1.60 3.20
C GLU A 153 -6.90 0.26 3.82
N ILE A 154 -7.86 -0.62 4.09
CA ILE A 154 -7.59 -1.94 4.70
C ILE A 154 -6.68 -2.79 3.81
N ILE A 155 -6.94 -2.83 2.51
CA ILE A 155 -6.15 -3.64 1.56
C ILE A 155 -4.75 -3.04 1.38
N SER A 156 -4.63 -1.70 1.42
CA SER A 156 -3.31 -1.04 1.45
C SER A 156 -2.50 -1.47 2.67
N ASN A 157 -3.11 -1.49 3.85
CA ASN A 157 -2.46 -1.95 5.08
C ASN A 157 -2.11 -3.45 5.00
N PHE A 158 -3.00 -4.27 4.45
CA PHE A 158 -2.71 -5.68 4.19
C PHE A 158 -1.49 -5.88 3.28
N ASN A 159 -1.36 -5.13 2.18
CA ASN A 159 -0.20 -5.22 1.29
C ASN A 159 1.11 -4.83 1.99
N LYS A 160 1.07 -3.87 2.93
CA LYS A 160 2.24 -3.42 3.69
C LYS A 160 2.66 -4.40 4.78
N GLU A 161 1.70 -4.85 5.59
CA GLU A 161 1.94 -5.69 6.77
C GLU A 161 2.16 -7.16 6.42
N TYR A 162 1.56 -7.62 5.32
CA TYR A 162 1.48 -9.03 4.97
C TYR A 162 1.89 -9.29 3.51
N PRO A 163 3.17 -9.05 3.13
CA PRO A 163 3.65 -9.27 1.76
C PRO A 163 3.50 -10.73 1.31
N SER A 164 3.64 -11.00 0.00
CA SER A 164 3.55 -12.36 -0.52
C SER A 164 4.64 -13.27 0.09
N ILE A 165 4.29 -14.53 0.35
CA ILE A 165 5.28 -15.53 0.82
C ILE A 165 6.37 -15.74 -0.23
N THR A 166 6.01 -15.71 -1.51
CA THR A 166 6.96 -15.86 -2.63
C THR A 166 7.99 -14.74 -2.63
N ASP A 167 7.58 -13.51 -2.32
CA ASP A 167 8.51 -12.39 -2.21
C ASP A 167 9.51 -12.66 -1.09
N VAL A 168 9.04 -13.03 0.11
CA VAL A 168 9.89 -13.27 1.30
C VAL A 168 10.94 -14.37 1.07
N LEU A 169 10.61 -15.42 0.32
CA LEU A 169 11.56 -16.50 0.04
C LEU A 169 12.68 -16.05 -0.92
N LEU A 170 12.37 -15.20 -1.91
CA LEU A 170 13.38 -14.65 -2.82
C LEU A 170 14.43 -13.78 -2.08
N TRP A 171 14.03 -13.02 -1.05
CA TRP A 171 14.98 -12.23 -0.26
C TRP A 171 15.90 -13.09 0.61
N LYS A 172 15.43 -14.25 1.09
CA LYS A 172 16.25 -15.15 1.91
C LYS A 172 17.35 -15.84 1.10
N ASP A 173 17.05 -16.18 -0.15
CA ASP A 173 18.04 -16.83 -1.04
C ASP A 173 19.10 -15.84 -1.55
N LEU A 174 18.81 -14.53 -1.63
CA LEU A 174 19.79 -13.52 -2.02
C LEU A 174 20.74 -13.08 -0.89
N VAL A 175 20.34 -13.23 0.38
CA VAL A 175 21.10 -12.68 1.52
C VAL A 175 22.04 -13.71 2.17
N ILE A 176 21.95 -14.99 1.79
CA ILE A 176 22.80 -16.04 2.35
C ILE A 176 23.81 -16.53 1.29
N THR A 177 24.79 -15.69 0.99
CA THR A 177 26.12 -16.20 0.64
C THR A 177 27.14 -15.28 1.30
N PRO A 178 27.61 -15.60 2.52
CA PRO A 178 28.80 -14.96 3.03
C PRO A 178 29.95 -15.41 2.13
N GLN A 179 30.36 -14.56 1.18
CA GLN A 179 31.70 -14.68 0.63
C GLN A 179 32.65 -14.53 1.81
N ALA A 180 33.36 -15.61 2.13
CA ALA A 180 34.43 -15.60 3.11
C ALA A 180 35.54 -14.67 2.60
N ILE A 181 35.46 -13.38 2.95
CA ILE A 181 36.57 -12.46 2.80
C ILE A 181 37.52 -12.78 3.95
N HIS A 182 38.58 -13.52 3.64
CA HIS A 182 39.71 -13.69 4.55
C HIS A 182 40.32 -12.31 4.84
N PRO A 183 40.39 -11.89 6.12
CA PRO A 183 41.10 -10.66 6.46
C PRO A 183 42.62 -10.91 6.34
N PRO A 184 43.39 -10.01 5.71
CA PRO A 184 44.83 -10.07 5.78
C PRO A 184 45.28 -9.73 7.21
N THR A 185 46.04 -10.64 7.80
CA THR A 185 46.71 -10.48 9.09
C THR A 185 47.68 -9.30 9.04
N ILE A 186 47.38 -8.23 9.77
CA ILE A 186 48.32 -7.12 10.02
C ILE A 186 48.84 -7.27 11.45
N GLN A 187 50.16 -7.44 11.59
CA GLN A 187 50.86 -7.49 12.87
C GLN A 187 50.95 -6.10 13.50
N PRO A 188 50.91 -5.99 14.85
CA PRO A 188 51.07 -4.73 15.55
C PRO A 188 52.55 -4.44 15.83
N THR A 189 53.02 -3.26 15.45
CA THR A 189 54.28 -2.70 15.97
C THR A 189 53.93 -1.45 16.75
N GLY A 190 54.07 -1.50 18.08
CA GLY A 190 53.89 -0.35 18.94
C GLY A 190 55.16 0.48 19.04
N VAL A 191 55.04 1.80 19.16
CA VAL A 191 56.02 2.68 19.85
C VAL A 191 55.30 3.91 20.43
N ALA A 192 55.60 4.11 21.72
CA ALA A 192 55.54 5.26 22.61
C ALA A 192 55.01 6.64 22.15
N VAL A 193 54.23 7.22 23.07
CA VAL A 193 54.02 8.66 23.29
C VAL A 193 55.26 9.24 24.01
N PRO A 194 55.70 10.46 23.67
CA PRO A 194 55.61 11.51 24.69
C PRO A 194 55.10 12.86 24.15
N SER A 195 54.35 13.48 25.06
CA SER A 195 53.89 14.86 25.18
C SER A 195 54.79 15.99 24.66
N ASN A 196 54.09 17.04 24.20
CA ASN A 196 54.16 18.43 24.67
C ASN A 196 54.58 19.55 23.69
N VAL A 197 53.82 20.64 23.83
CA VAL A 197 54.06 22.07 23.55
C VAL A 197 53.76 22.69 22.16
N ASN A 198 53.01 23.79 22.28
CA ASN A 198 52.98 25.03 21.49
C ASN A 198 52.00 25.16 20.31
N LEU A 199 50.88 25.83 20.62
CA LEU A 199 49.99 26.53 19.68
C LEU A 199 50.74 27.64 18.93
N PRO A 200 50.65 27.69 17.59
CA PRO A 200 50.77 28.90 16.80
C PRO A 200 49.37 29.41 16.35
N PRO A 201 49.12 30.73 16.30
CA PRO A 201 47.90 31.27 15.71
C PRO A 201 48.05 31.24 14.18
N SER A 202 47.73 30.10 13.58
CA SER A 202 47.67 29.94 12.13
C SER A 202 46.30 30.41 11.65
N VAL A 203 46.27 31.63 11.10
CA VAL A 203 45.19 32.14 10.25
C VAL A 203 45.08 31.17 9.06
N LYS A 204 44.17 30.20 9.16
CA LYS A 204 43.77 29.37 8.02
C LYS A 204 42.98 30.22 7.06
N GLU A 205 43.70 30.79 6.11
CA GLU A 205 43.44 30.71 4.68
C GLU A 205 42.05 30.14 4.36
N SER A 206 41.14 31.05 4.00
CA SER A 206 39.79 30.75 3.52
C SER A 206 39.91 29.71 2.42
N THR A 207 39.52 28.47 2.72
CA THR A 207 39.34 27.43 1.71
C THR A 207 38.42 27.98 0.63
N GLU A 208 39.01 28.09 -0.54
CA GLU A 208 38.39 28.33 -1.83
C GLU A 208 37.01 27.68 -1.85
N ARG A 209 35.95 28.49 -2.01
CA ARG A 209 34.56 28.00 -2.02
C ARG A 209 34.44 26.98 -3.15
N LYS A 210 34.50 25.70 -2.79
CA LYS A 210 34.23 24.57 -3.66
C LYS A 210 32.94 24.89 -4.43
N ASN A 211 33.07 24.99 -5.74
CA ASN A 211 32.00 25.31 -6.67
C ASN A 211 30.80 24.43 -6.33
N ARG A 212 29.76 25.00 -5.72
CA ARG A 212 28.57 24.23 -5.34
C ARG A 212 27.90 23.81 -6.64
N HIS A 213 27.88 22.51 -6.91
CA HIS A 213 27.20 21.96 -8.07
C HIS A 213 25.75 22.49 -8.08
N ALA A 214 25.31 22.97 -9.25
CA ALA A 214 23.95 23.45 -9.40
C ALA A 214 22.97 22.31 -9.09
N LEU A 215 22.02 22.56 -8.20
CA LEU A 215 20.99 21.58 -7.84
C LEU A 215 20.16 21.24 -9.07
N LYS A 216 20.07 19.96 -9.39
CA LYS A 216 19.27 19.44 -10.51
C LYS A 216 17.92 18.98 -9.99
N VAL A 217 16.83 19.46 -10.57
CA VAL A 217 15.51 18.90 -10.28
C VAL A 217 15.38 17.61 -11.09
N CYS A 218 15.04 16.51 -10.41
CA CYS A 218 14.80 15.24 -11.07
C CYS A 218 13.47 15.31 -11.82
N SER A 219 13.47 14.87 -13.08
CA SER A 219 12.27 14.81 -13.92
C SER A 219 11.47 13.53 -13.72
N ASP A 220 12.04 12.54 -13.01
CA ASP A 220 11.41 11.25 -12.74
C ASP A 220 11.67 10.82 -11.28
N PRO A 221 10.65 10.85 -10.39
CA PRO A 221 9.26 11.13 -10.69
C PRO A 221 9.03 12.59 -11.10
N ALA A 222 8.09 12.80 -12.03
CA ALA A 222 7.70 14.13 -12.46
C ALA A 222 7.21 14.96 -11.25
N PRO A 223 7.57 16.25 -11.15
CA PRO A 223 7.05 17.12 -10.11
C PRO A 223 5.53 17.11 -10.05
N CYS A 224 4.97 17.04 -8.84
CA CYS A 224 3.53 17.03 -8.63
C CYS A 224 3.07 18.27 -7.85
N SER A 225 1.77 18.55 -7.87
CA SER A 225 1.21 19.71 -7.18
C SER A 225 -0.19 19.43 -6.69
N ILE A 226 -0.54 20.03 -5.55
CA ILE A 226 -1.91 20.05 -5.02
C ILE A 226 -2.30 21.50 -4.75
N GLU A 227 -3.60 21.80 -4.89
CA GLU A 227 -4.15 23.13 -4.62
C GLU A 227 -5.24 23.03 -3.55
N HIS A 228 -5.19 23.92 -2.56
CA HIS A 228 -6.17 24.00 -1.48
C HIS A 228 -6.31 25.45 -0.98
N ASN A 229 -7.55 25.96 -0.95
CA ASN A 229 -7.88 27.32 -0.47
C ASN A 229 -7.01 28.43 -1.09
N GLY A 230 -6.81 28.39 -2.42
CA GLY A 230 -6.00 29.37 -3.14
C GLY A 230 -4.49 29.30 -2.88
N LYS A 231 -4.03 28.24 -2.19
CA LYS A 231 -2.63 27.91 -2.01
C LYS A 231 -2.27 26.71 -2.87
N LYS A 232 -1.10 26.76 -3.52
CA LYS A 232 -0.56 25.66 -4.32
C LYS A 232 0.69 25.12 -3.67
N TYR A 233 0.75 23.80 -3.48
CA TYR A 233 1.91 23.12 -2.91
C TYR A 233 2.57 22.28 -4.00
N HIS A 234 3.83 22.59 -4.30
CA HIS A 234 4.65 21.88 -5.27
C HIS A 234 5.59 20.90 -4.58
N PHE A 235 5.70 19.70 -5.14
CA PHE A 235 6.57 18.63 -4.67
C PHE A 235 7.50 18.20 -5.80
N GLU A 236 8.78 18.14 -5.52
CA GLU A 236 9.79 17.74 -6.51
C GLU A 236 10.98 17.06 -5.83
N ILE A 237 11.58 16.08 -6.50
CA ILE A 237 12.84 15.47 -6.06
C ILE A 237 13.99 16.30 -6.60
N VAL A 238 14.95 16.64 -5.74
CA VAL A 238 16.10 17.46 -6.10
C VAL A 238 17.37 16.67 -5.79
N GLU A 239 18.24 16.60 -6.79
CA GLU A 239 19.54 15.96 -6.73
C GLU A 239 20.64 17.04 -6.64
N GLY A 240 21.50 16.89 -5.63
CA GLY A 240 22.75 17.64 -5.51
C GLY A 240 23.79 16.72 -4.86
N ASP A 241 24.51 17.23 -3.87
CA ASP A 241 25.36 16.37 -3.02
C ASP A 241 24.54 15.34 -2.23
N ASN A 242 23.25 15.64 -2.00
CA ASN A 242 22.25 14.74 -1.42
C ASN A 242 20.97 14.75 -2.27
N ILE A 243 20.14 13.72 -2.12
CA ILE A 243 18.82 13.63 -2.76
C ILE A 243 17.76 13.94 -1.70
N PHE A 244 16.83 14.85 -2.02
CA PHE A 244 15.76 15.21 -1.10
C PHE A 244 14.45 15.53 -1.83
N LEU A 245 13.33 15.28 -1.15
CA LEU A 245 12.03 15.83 -1.52
C LEU A 245 11.99 17.30 -1.10
N ARG A 246 11.62 18.17 -2.04
CA ARG A 246 11.38 19.59 -1.81
C ARG A 246 9.89 19.88 -1.91
N MET A 247 9.33 20.44 -0.83
CA MET A 247 7.96 20.92 -0.77
C MET A 247 7.95 22.45 -0.78
N THR A 248 7.19 23.07 -1.68
CA THR A 248 7.11 24.54 -1.81
C THR A 248 5.65 25.00 -1.74
N GLU A 249 5.31 25.86 -0.78
CA GLU A 249 4.01 26.55 -0.74
C GLU A 249 4.07 27.83 -1.59
N MET A 250 3.06 28.02 -2.43
CA MET A 250 2.85 29.20 -3.24
C MET A 250 1.46 29.79 -2.96
N ILE A 251 1.39 31.12 -2.87
CA ILE A 251 0.12 31.86 -2.76
C ILE A 251 0.09 32.85 -3.93
N GLY A 252 -0.80 32.59 -4.89
CA GLY A 252 -0.67 33.18 -6.23
C GLY A 252 0.69 32.78 -6.86
N GLU A 253 1.42 33.76 -7.39
CA GLU A 253 2.75 33.57 -7.99
C GLU A 253 3.91 33.70 -6.99
N ILE A 254 3.60 33.93 -5.70
CA ILE A 254 4.63 34.20 -4.68
C ILE A 254 4.99 32.90 -3.94
N LYS A 255 6.26 32.52 -4.01
CA LYS A 255 6.83 31.41 -3.22
C LYS A 255 6.96 31.84 -1.75
N LYS A 256 6.30 31.15 -0.83
CA LYS A 256 6.28 31.52 0.60
C LYS A 256 7.22 30.69 1.46
N THR A 257 7.09 29.37 1.41
CA THR A 257 7.80 28.47 2.31
C THR A 257 8.35 27.27 1.55
N LYS A 258 9.46 26.73 2.05
CA LYS A 258 10.15 25.59 1.44
C LYS A 258 10.65 24.66 2.52
N ILE A 259 10.30 23.39 2.40
CA ILE A 259 10.75 22.31 3.28
C ILE A 259 11.57 21.33 2.45
N HIS A 260 12.64 20.81 3.04
CA HIS A 260 13.50 19.80 2.46
C HIS A 260 13.50 18.57 3.34
N ILE A 261 13.22 17.41 2.74
CA ILE A 261 13.13 16.13 3.43
C ILE A 261 14.10 15.18 2.73
N PRO A 262 15.14 14.66 3.41
CA PRO A 262 16.03 13.66 2.83
C PRO A 262 15.23 12.50 2.23
N ILE A 263 15.61 12.01 1.05
CA ILE A 263 14.78 11.05 0.31
C ILE A 263 14.57 9.76 1.10
N GLU A 264 15.58 9.33 1.86
CA GLU A 264 15.56 8.20 2.78
C GLU A 264 14.56 8.36 3.93
N SER A 265 14.19 9.60 4.27
CA SER A 265 13.25 9.93 5.34
C SER A 265 11.82 10.14 4.84
N VAL A 266 11.58 10.20 3.52
CA VAL A 266 10.26 10.51 2.96
C VAL A 266 9.21 9.48 3.37
N LYS A 267 9.59 8.19 3.42
CA LYS A 267 8.68 7.13 3.88
C LYS A 267 8.26 7.34 5.33
N LEU A 268 9.24 7.52 6.23
CA LEU A 268 8.99 7.76 7.66
C LEU A 268 8.17 9.03 7.89
N PHE A 269 8.42 10.08 7.11
CA PHE A 269 7.63 11.30 7.14
C PHE A 269 6.18 11.05 6.73
N GLY A 270 5.95 10.30 5.65
CA GLY A 270 4.62 9.91 5.19
C GLY A 270 3.85 9.07 6.23
N ASP A 271 4.51 8.07 6.82
CA ASP A 271 3.93 7.24 7.88
C ASP A 271 3.55 8.09 9.11
N SER A 272 4.42 9.02 9.52
CA SER A 272 4.15 9.94 10.63
C SER A 272 2.97 10.88 10.35
N LEU A 273 2.83 11.37 9.12
CA LEU A 273 1.68 12.18 8.71
C LEU A 273 0.38 11.37 8.78
N GLY A 274 0.40 10.12 8.31
CA GLY A 274 -0.74 9.20 8.40
C GLY A 274 -1.21 9.02 9.84
N ASP A 275 -0.29 8.67 10.74
CA ASP A 275 -0.59 8.51 12.17
C ASP A 275 -1.21 9.76 12.81
N MET A 276 -0.74 10.96 12.41
CA MET A 276 -1.29 12.22 12.91
C MET A 276 -2.71 12.47 12.39
N ILE A 277 -2.97 12.18 11.11
CA ILE A 277 -4.30 12.30 10.50
C ILE A 277 -5.27 11.36 11.21
N ASP A 278 -4.90 10.11 11.44
CA ASP A 278 -5.73 9.11 12.11
C ASP A 278 -6.08 9.53 13.55
N LYS A 279 -5.09 10.03 14.29
CA LYS A 279 -5.30 10.56 15.64
C LYS A 279 -6.25 11.76 15.63
N PHE A 280 -6.07 12.66 14.66
CA PHE A 280 -6.90 13.86 14.55
C PHE A 280 -8.36 13.52 14.20
N SER A 281 -8.58 12.57 13.29
CA SER A 281 -9.92 12.09 12.92
C SER A 281 -10.67 11.49 14.11
N LYS A 282 -9.98 10.75 14.99
CA LYS A 282 -10.57 10.17 16.20
C LYS A 282 -11.04 11.21 17.22
N VAL A 283 -10.29 12.30 17.38
CA VAL A 283 -10.64 13.39 18.31
C VAL A 283 -11.95 14.06 17.88
N ARG A 284 -12.09 14.40 16.60
CA ARG A 284 -13.30 15.07 16.09
C ARG A 284 -14.58 14.24 16.24
N LEU A 285 -14.49 12.92 16.03
CA LEU A 285 -15.65 12.03 16.19
C LEU A 285 -16.13 11.90 17.65
N THR A 286 -15.27 12.23 18.62
CA THR A 286 -15.62 12.14 20.04
C THR A 286 -16.38 13.39 20.52
N GLU A 287 -16.09 14.56 19.93
CA GLU A 287 -16.73 15.83 20.30
C GLU A 287 -18.19 15.92 19.82
N GLU A 288 -18.54 15.26 18.72
CA GLU A 288 -19.90 15.29 18.15
C GLU A 288 -20.93 14.47 18.94
N LYS A 289 -20.47 13.64 19.90
CA LYS A 289 -21.33 12.81 20.76
C LYS A 289 -21.63 13.42 22.13
N ALA A 290 -21.18 14.63 22.43
CA ALA A 290 -21.56 15.31 23.66
C ALA A 290 -23.05 15.72 23.58
N PRO A 291 -23.94 15.20 24.45
CA PRO A 291 -25.34 15.58 24.44
C PRO A 291 -25.47 17.08 24.75
N ALA A 292 -26.18 17.80 23.87
CA ALA A 292 -26.58 19.18 24.13
C ALA A 292 -27.29 19.23 25.49
N SER A 293 -26.64 19.86 26.46
CA SER A 293 -27.12 20.05 27.82
C SER A 293 -27.85 21.39 27.90
#